data_AF-A0A0F9I8J2-F1
#
_entry.id   AF-A0A0F9I8J2-F1
#
_cell.length_a   1.000
_cell.length_b   1.000
_cell.length_c   1.000
_cell.angle_alpha   90.00
_cell.angle_beta   90.00
_cell.angle_gamma   90.00
#
_symmetry.space_group_name_H-M   'P 1'
#
loop_
_entity.id
_entity.type
_entity.pdbx_description
1 polymer ?
#
loop_
_entity_poly.entity_id
_entity_poly.type
_entity_poly.pdbx_seq_one_letter_code
_entity_poly.pdbx_strand_id
1 'polypeptide(L)' 'MDAGHFRPKRVLCSATFSRGSEVEWWEWLYDEETKRYINASDGSMNTAKNLLTLVYLKQAEGWEICRAVV' A
#
# COMPACT_ATOMS: atom_id res chain seq x y z
N MET A 1 26.58 0.08 -26.21
CA MET A 1 26.15 -0.58 -24.97
C MET A 1 24.88 0.12 -24.56
N ASP A 2 23.74 -0.49 -24.85
CA ASP A 2 22.43 0.07 -24.52
C ASP A 2 22.24 -0.12 -23.02
N ALA A 3 22.19 0.98 -22.27
CA ALA A 3 21.84 0.95 -20.86
C ALA A 3 20.34 0.67 -20.80
N GLY A 4 20.01 -0.62 -20.95
CA GLY A 4 18.65 -1.14 -20.83
C GLY A 4 18.06 -0.57 -19.55
N HIS A 5 17.10 0.32 -19.70
CA HIS A 5 16.36 0.90 -18.60
C HIS A 5 15.65 -0.25 -17.89
N PHE A 6 16.27 -0.78 -16.83
CA PHE A 6 15.64 -1.72 -15.93
C PHE A 6 14.59 -0.90 -15.19
N ARG A 7 13.38 -0.81 -15.76
CA ARG A 7 12.26 -0.22 -15.03
C ARG A 7 11.99 -1.17 -13.86
N PRO A 8 12.06 -0.70 -12.61
CA PRO A 8 11.74 -1.54 -11.47
C PRO A 8 10.37 -2.16 -11.70
N LYS A 9 10.27 -3.49 -11.58
CA LYS A 9 8.98 -4.16 -11.66
C LYS A 9 8.15 -3.69 -10.47
N ARG A 10 7.13 -2.89 -10.77
CA ARG A 10 6.19 -2.37 -9.78
C ARG A 10 4.87 -3.11 -9.91
N VAL A 11 4.36 -3.59 -8.78
CA VAL A 11 3.09 -4.32 -8.68
C VAL A 11 2.08 -3.42 -7.96
N LEU A 12 0.87 -3.31 -8.48
CA LEU A 12 -0.20 -2.58 -7.79
C LEU A 12 -0.72 -3.42 -6.62
N CYS A 13 -0.77 -2.82 -5.45
CA CYS A 13 -1.38 -3.39 -4.25
C CYS A 13 -2.48 -2.46 -3.76
N SER A 14 -3.56 -3.00 -3.21
CA SER A 14 -4.66 -2.20 -2.69
C SER A 14 -5.29 -2.79 -1.43
N ALA A 15 -5.90 -1.92 -0.63
CA ALA A 15 -6.68 -2.31 0.54
C ALA A 15 -7.97 -1.50 0.63
N THR A 16 -9.02 -2.13 1.16
CA THR A 16 -10.30 -1.49 1.45
C THR A 16 -10.58 -1.56 2.94
N PHE A 17 -10.98 -0.44 3.52
CA PHE A 17 -11.39 -0.32 4.91
C PHE A 17 -12.85 0.15 4.99
N SER A 18 -13.58 -0.29 6.02
CA SER A 18 -14.93 0.19 6.31
C SER A 18 -15.12 0.59 7.76
N ARG A 19 -16.00 1.57 8.00
CA ARG A 19 -16.44 1.97 9.34
C ARG A 19 -17.91 2.38 9.29
N GLY A 20 -18.80 1.53 9.80
CA GLY A 20 -20.24 1.75 9.63
C GLY A 20 -20.63 1.76 8.16
N SER A 21 -21.15 2.90 7.66
CA SER A 21 -21.47 3.10 6.24
C SER A 21 -20.34 3.77 5.43
N GLU A 22 -19.21 4.09 6.06
CA GLU A 22 -18.05 4.70 5.40
C GLU A 22 -17.13 3.64 4.81
N VAL A 23 -16.54 3.92 3.64
CA VAL A 23 -15.57 3.04 2.96
C VAL A 23 -14.40 3.87 2.43
N GLU A 24 -13.18 3.39 2.69
CA GLU A 24 -11.94 3.97 2.16
C GLU A 24 -11.19 2.96 1.29
N TRP A 25 -10.58 3.46 0.21
CA TRP A 25 -9.74 2.68 -0.72
C TRP A 25 -8.33 3.23 -0.72
N TRP A 26 -7.36 2.34 -0.56
CA TRP A 26 -5.96 2.69 -0.45
C TRP A 26 -5.16 1.91 -1.49
N GLU A 27 -4.22 2.57 -2.16
CA GLU A 27 -3.43 1.99 -3.24
C GLU A 27 -1.94 2.27 -3.04
N TRP A 28 -1.11 1.28 -3.34
CA TRP A 28 0.34 1.37 -3.34
C TRP A 28 0.92 0.71 -4.59
N LEU A 29 2.10 1.17 -4.98
CA LEU A 29 2.98 0.45 -5.89
C LEU A 29 4.06 -0.25 -5.09
N TYR A 30 4.07 -1.58 -5.09
CA TYR A 30 5.16 -2.36 -4.53
C TYR A 30 6.32 -2.43 -5.51
N ASP A 31 7.45 -1.84 -5.13
CA ASP A 31 8.69 -1.84 -5.88
C ASP A 31 9.52 -3.09 -5.49
N GLU A 32 9.60 -4.05 -6.42
CA GLU A 32 10.24 -5.35 -6.15
C GLU A 32 11.75 -5.24 -5.92
N GLU A 33 12.40 -4.19 -6.40
CA GLU A 33 13.85 -3.98 -6.25
C GLU A 33 14.17 -3.48 -4.85
N THR A 34 13.48 -2.43 -4.41
CA THR A 34 13.71 -1.80 -3.11
C THR A 34 12.95 -2.47 -1.96
N LYS A 35 12.01 -3.38 -2.28
CA LYS A 35 11.09 -4.02 -1.34
C LYS A 35 10.27 -3.00 -0.53
N ARG A 36 9.84 -1.91 -1.20
CA ARG A 36 9.07 -0.81 -0.62
C ARG A 36 7.71 -0.67 -1.30
N TYR A 37 6.74 -0.19 -0.53
CA TYR A 37 5.42 0.22 -1.01
C TYR A 37 5.43 1.73 -1.16
N ILE A 38 5.05 2.23 -2.32
CA ILE A 38 4.95 3.66 -2.61
C ILE A 38 3.46 4.00 -2.60
N ASN A 39 3.02 4.82 -1.65
CA ASN A 39 1.62 5.24 -1.56
C ASN A 39 1.25 6.05 -2.81
N ALA A 40 0.15 5.68 -3.46
CA ALA A 40 -0.30 6.33 -4.70
C ALA A 40 -0.83 7.76 -4.46
N SER A 41 -1.27 8.10 -3.24
CA SER A 41 -1.86 9.40 -2.95
C SER A 41 -0.83 10.49 -2.65
N ASP A 42 0.22 10.16 -1.90
CA ASP A 42 1.21 11.13 -1.41
C ASP A 42 2.67 10.78 -1.77
N GLY A 43 2.91 9.65 -2.42
CA GLY A 43 4.25 9.19 -2.81
C GLY A 43 5.12 8.71 -1.63
N SER A 44 4.58 8.65 -0.42
CA SER A 44 5.32 8.20 0.76
C SER A 44 5.77 6.73 0.62
N MET A 45 6.96 6.43 1.15
CA MET A 45 7.51 5.09 1.10
C MET A 45 7.24 4.33 2.40
N ASN A 46 6.72 3.12 2.28
CA ASN A 46 6.37 2.26 3.39
C ASN A 46 7.07 0.90 3.26
N THR A 47 7.39 0.30 4.40
CA THR A 47 7.69 -1.14 4.50
C THR A 47 6.41 -1.91 4.77
N ALA A 48 6.46 -3.25 4.60
CA ALA A 48 5.39 -4.12 5.07
C ALA A 48 5.04 -3.89 6.56
N LYS A 49 6.05 -3.61 7.41
CA LYS A 49 5.83 -3.29 8.83
C LYS A 49 5.06 -1.97 9.00
N ASN A 50 5.37 -0.94 8.20
CA ASN A 50 4.61 0.32 8.24
C ASN A 50 3.15 0.10 7.85
N LEU A 51 2.87 -0.71 6.81
CA LEU A 51 1.51 -1.02 6.40
C LEU A 51 0.75 -1.79 7.50
N LEU A 52 1.39 -2.74 8.17
CA LEU A 52 0.79 -3.44 9.31
C LEU A 52 0.48 -2.48 10.46
N THR A 53 1.40 -1.58 10.81
CA THR A 53 1.16 -0.53 11.80
C THR A 53 -0.01 0.36 11.40
N LEU A 54 -0.14 0.71 10.12
CA LEU A 54 -1.24 1.52 9.62
C LEU A 54 -2.60 0.82 9.79
N VAL A 55 -2.67 -0.48 9.50
CA VAL A 55 -3.87 -1.29 9.74
C VAL A 55 -4.26 -1.24 11.22
N TYR A 56 -3.31 -1.39 12.14
CA TYR A 56 -3.60 -1.31 13.58
C TYR A 56 -4.08 0.07 14.02
N LEU A 57 -3.50 1.15 13.49
CA LEU A 57 -3.95 2.52 13.77
C LEU A 57 -5.39 2.75 13.27
N LYS A 58 -5.70 2.28 12.05
CA LYS A 58 -7.05 2.34 11.50
C LYS A 58 -8.05 1.54 12.34
N GLN A 59 -7.67 0.36 12.81
CA GLN A 59 -8.48 -0.44 13.74
C GLN A 59 -8.74 0.30 15.07
N ALA A 60 -7.75 0.99 15.62
CA ALA A 60 -7.93 1.81 16.81
C ALA A 60 -8.90 2.99 16.60
N GLU A 61 -9.02 3.48 15.36
CA GLU A 61 -10.00 4.50 14.93
C GLU A 61 -11.39 3.91 14.57
N GLY A 62 -11.57 2.60 14.75
CA GLY A 62 -12.82 1.89 14.48
C GLY A 62 -13.00 1.42 13.03
N TRP A 63 -11.96 1.46 12.20
CA TRP A 63 -12.00 0.92 10.84
C TRP A 63 -11.69 -0.58 10.82
N GLU A 64 -12.38 -1.31 9.95
CA GLU A 64 -12.16 -2.72 9.71
C GLU A 64 -11.56 -2.92 8.32
N ILE A 65 -10.57 -3.80 8.19
CA ILE A 65 -10.01 -4.18 6.90
C ILE A 65 -10.95 -5.19 6.23
N CYS A 66 -11.48 -4.85 5.05
CA CYS A 66 -12.42 -5.72 4.33
C CYS A 66 -11.68 -6.63 3.33
N ARG A 67 -10.70 -6.06 2.63
CA ARG A 67 -9.94 -6.75 1.58
C ARG A 67 -8.54 -6.16 1.48
N ALA A 68 -7.56 -7.03 1.30
CA ALA A 68 -6.21 -6.67 0.88
C ALA A 68 -5.85 -7.48 -0.37
N VAL A 69 -5.40 -6.81 -1.42
CA VAL A 69 -4.85 -7.42 -2.64
C VAL A 69 -3.38 -7.00 -2.72
N VAL A 70 -2.48 -7.97 -2.52
CA VAL A 70 -1.03 -7.81 -2.51
C VAL A 70 -0.39 -8.56 -3.67
#